data_AF-A0Z636-F1
#
_entry.id   AF-A0Z636-F1
#
_cell.length_a   1.000
_cell.length_b   1.000
_cell.length_c   1.000
_cell.angle_alpha   90.00
_cell.angle_beta   90.00
_cell.angle_gamma   90.00
#
_symmetry.space_group_name_H-M   'P 1'
#
loop_
_entity.id
_entity.type
_entity.pdbx_description
1 polymer ?
#
loop_
_entity_poly.entity_id
_entity_poly.type
_entity_poly.pdbx_seq_one_letter_code
_entity_poly.pdbx_strand_id
1 'polypeptide(L)'
;MLIRAITAIFLTFVALSATAEQLPYGIRDDVRRQTQNMAEIERELGQLSAQVQAGPSAQQQALLAQFQSMLNANPQLKAQFEAASPEEQSAFMAQMGIATGAGSGQMNAYGWLEQRLDSVQQVLNRAPPDHPDIVALQQRVTAARNTIASSESAEEANTQAALAANDLSEHPNFETDLATAEGMATEIAYALPLLQRMGRAQSDQPDLETVWLLTNQISSTELRRVQQTIDNADGYLRQIQKWDQQYQPLFNESAAFKNKWYVNLQYMPQLLAKLNADAPAAMSVMLLCLQHNERVVNQMVNDATARRAVAYFDGGIAQAQREVATLEALYPLKVVNAAPMKAQLTTIQNNIANSIAAGLVALEDLIVAERHMPTDAYDGEDANTLKQKAQALVEEQFPSQEIMGLAICCEWDTEDYEELVERVPGEWVRQRFHFRDIQVGVLMPLNSERLVIRVVGVRQNFVTDREIVELLRELPMLRKNL
;
A
#
# COMPACT_ATOMS: atom_id res chain seq x y z
N MET A 1 -47.34 14.87 7.88
CA MET A 1 -48.47 15.59 7.26
C MET A 1 -48.97 16.65 8.23
N LEU A 2 -48.39 17.85 8.17
CA LEU A 2 -48.93 19.05 8.80
C LEU A 2 -48.55 20.20 7.84
N ILE A 3 -49.53 20.68 7.09
CA ILE A 3 -49.35 21.71 6.06
C ILE A 3 -49.19 23.04 6.80
N ARG A 4 -47.98 23.61 6.75
CA ARG A 4 -47.71 24.98 7.24
C ARG A 4 -48.40 25.96 6.31
N ALA A 5 -49.31 26.74 6.90
CA ALA A 5 -50.08 27.79 6.26
C ALA A 5 -49.16 28.85 5.64
N ILE A 6 -49.26 29.02 4.33
CA ILE A 6 -48.74 30.18 3.61
C ILE A 6 -49.71 31.32 3.88
N THR A 7 -49.35 32.21 4.80
CA THR A 7 -50.08 33.47 5.00
C THR A 7 -49.69 34.42 3.87
N ALA A 8 -50.33 34.26 2.71
CA ALA A 8 -50.28 35.25 1.64
C ALA A 8 -51.05 36.49 2.11
N ILE A 9 -50.32 37.55 2.49
CA ILE A 9 -50.91 38.86 2.70
C ILE A 9 -51.34 39.38 1.33
N PHE A 10 -52.60 39.15 0.97
CA PHE A 10 -53.25 39.82 -0.16
C PHE A 10 -53.43 41.29 0.21
N LEU A 11 -52.57 42.15 -0.35
CA LEU A 11 -52.80 43.60 -0.40
C LEU A 11 -53.99 43.87 -1.33
N THR A 12 -55.16 44.05 -0.75
CA THR A 12 -56.35 44.57 -1.43
C THR A 12 -56.11 46.04 -1.80
N PHE A 13 -55.83 46.29 -3.07
CA PHE A 13 -55.85 47.61 -3.67
C PHE A 13 -57.29 48.16 -3.64
N VAL A 14 -57.56 49.11 -2.74
CA VAL A 14 -58.74 49.98 -2.83
C VAL A 14 -58.35 51.15 -3.71
N ALA A 15 -58.76 51.11 -4.98
CA ALA A 15 -58.61 52.24 -5.90
C ALA A 15 -59.65 53.32 -5.54
N LEU A 16 -59.26 54.26 -4.66
CA LEU A 16 -59.95 55.54 -4.50
C LEU A 16 -59.36 56.51 -5.54
N SER A 17 -60.01 56.60 -6.69
CA SER A 17 -59.74 57.63 -7.68
C SER A 17 -60.26 58.99 -7.17
N ALA A 18 -59.45 59.64 -6.35
CA ALA A 18 -59.51 61.08 -6.15
C ALA A 18 -58.69 61.74 -7.27
N THR A 19 -59.26 62.75 -7.94
CA THR A 19 -58.54 63.59 -8.90
C THR A 19 -57.47 64.38 -8.16
N ALA A 20 -56.30 63.77 -7.97
CA ALA A 20 -55.15 64.40 -7.36
C ALA A 20 -54.62 65.50 -8.28
N GLU A 21 -54.25 66.62 -7.67
CA GLU A 21 -53.62 67.75 -8.33
C GLU A 21 -52.33 67.29 -9.02
N GLN A 22 -52.12 67.69 -10.28
CA GLN A 22 -50.94 67.22 -11.03
C GLN A 22 -49.64 67.65 -10.34
N LEU A 23 -48.74 66.68 -10.14
CA LEU A 23 -47.38 66.96 -9.64
C LEU A 23 -46.68 68.03 -10.50
N PRO A 24 -45.89 68.93 -9.88
CA PRO A 24 -45.08 69.91 -10.61
C PRO A 24 -44.21 69.25 -11.67
N TYR A 25 -44.06 69.87 -12.85
CA TYR A 25 -43.43 69.28 -14.04
C TYR A 25 -42.06 68.63 -13.76
N GLY A 26 -41.20 69.27 -12.95
CA GLY A 26 -39.90 68.70 -12.57
C GLY A 26 -39.98 67.51 -11.59
N ILE A 27 -40.95 67.52 -10.67
CA ILE A 27 -41.14 66.44 -9.68
C ILE A 27 -41.82 65.23 -10.34
N ARG A 28 -42.72 65.46 -11.28
CA ARG A 28 -43.47 64.41 -11.98
C ARG A 28 -42.56 63.45 -12.75
N ASP A 29 -41.57 63.97 -13.47
CA ASP A 29 -40.63 63.15 -14.24
C ASP A 29 -39.65 62.40 -13.34
N ASP A 30 -39.24 63.01 -12.22
CA ASP A 30 -38.37 62.36 -11.23
C ASP A 30 -39.10 61.24 -10.50
N VAL A 31 -40.36 61.45 -10.10
CA VAL A 31 -41.21 60.41 -9.48
C VAL A 31 -41.47 59.26 -10.44
N ARG A 32 -41.72 59.54 -11.73
CA ARG A 32 -41.86 58.51 -12.76
C ARG A 32 -40.59 57.67 -12.91
N ARG A 33 -39.42 58.31 -12.98
CA ARG A 33 -38.13 57.62 -13.07
C ARG A 33 -37.84 56.78 -11.83
N GLN A 34 -38.08 57.32 -10.64
CA GLN A 34 -37.89 56.57 -9.39
C GLN A 34 -38.91 55.45 -9.22
N THR A 35 -40.11 55.57 -9.78
CA THR A 35 -41.09 54.47 -9.81
C THR A 35 -40.60 53.29 -10.64
N GLN A 36 -39.89 53.54 -11.74
CA GLN A 36 -39.25 52.52 -12.57
C GLN A 36 -38.03 51.92 -11.86
N ASN A 37 -37.17 52.75 -11.28
CA ASN A 37 -36.04 52.30 -10.47
C ASN A 37 -36.51 51.41 -9.30
N MET A 38 -37.61 51.78 -8.63
CA MET A 38 -38.21 50.98 -7.56
C MET A 38 -38.68 49.60 -8.03
N ALA A 39 -39.21 49.48 -9.25
CA ALA A 39 -39.60 48.19 -9.81
C ALA A 39 -38.38 47.29 -10.09
N GLU A 40 -37.24 47.87 -10.47
CA GLU A 40 -35.99 47.13 -10.63
C GLU A 40 -35.42 46.70 -9.27
N ILE A 41 -35.44 47.60 -8.27
CA ILE A 41 -35.05 47.29 -6.88
C ILE A 41 -35.87 46.11 -6.35
N GLU A 42 -37.19 46.13 -6.50
CA GLU A 42 -38.08 45.04 -6.05
C GLU A 42 -37.78 43.71 -6.75
N ARG A 43 -37.45 43.75 -8.05
CA ARG A 43 -37.12 42.54 -8.80
C ARG A 43 -35.82 41.91 -8.31
N GLU A 44 -34.79 42.71 -8.11
CA GLU A 44 -33.48 42.23 -7.64
C GLU A 44 -33.55 41.77 -6.19
N LEU A 45 -34.25 42.53 -5.35
CA LEU A 45 -34.53 42.14 -3.96
C LEU A 45 -35.25 40.79 -3.91
N GLY A 46 -36.27 40.57 -4.74
CA GLY A 46 -36.96 39.29 -4.83
C GLY A 46 -36.04 38.12 -5.23
N GLN A 47 -35.03 38.35 -6.08
CA GLN A 47 -34.04 37.32 -6.42
C GLN A 47 -33.11 37.01 -5.24
N LEU A 48 -32.66 38.03 -4.52
CA LEU A 48 -31.82 37.87 -3.34
C LEU A 48 -32.57 37.15 -2.21
N SER A 49 -33.82 37.56 -1.94
CA SER A 49 -34.66 36.91 -0.93
C SER A 49 -34.91 35.43 -1.25
N ALA A 50 -35.11 35.09 -2.53
CA ALA A 50 -35.27 33.69 -2.95
C ALA A 50 -34.00 32.86 -2.73
N GLN A 51 -32.81 33.46 -2.92
CA GLN A 51 -31.53 32.80 -2.64
C GLN A 51 -31.35 32.54 -1.13
N VAL A 52 -31.65 33.53 -0.28
CA VAL A 52 -31.57 33.36 1.18
C VAL A 52 -32.54 32.27 1.66
N GLN A 53 -33.76 32.21 1.11
CA GLN A 53 -34.72 31.15 1.44
C GLN A 53 -34.29 29.74 0.99
N ALA A 54 -33.50 29.64 -0.08
CA ALA A 54 -32.96 28.36 -0.55
C ALA A 54 -31.83 27.81 0.36
N GLY A 55 -31.29 28.65 1.25
CA GLY A 55 -30.16 28.32 2.10
C GLY A 55 -28.81 28.30 1.36
N PRO A 56 -27.71 28.01 2.06
CA PRO A 56 -26.37 28.05 1.48
C PRO A 56 -26.20 27.00 0.39
N SER A 57 -25.63 27.42 -0.76
CA SER A 57 -25.33 26.51 -1.87
C SER A 57 -24.27 25.46 -1.49
N ALA A 58 -24.17 24.37 -2.26
CA ALA A 58 -23.15 23.32 -2.03
C ALA A 58 -21.71 23.88 -2.04
N GLN A 59 -21.43 24.87 -2.90
CA GLN A 59 -20.13 25.53 -2.94
C GLN A 59 -19.87 26.38 -1.68
N GLN A 60 -20.89 27.07 -1.19
CA GLN A 60 -20.81 27.87 0.03
C GLN A 60 -20.66 26.98 1.27
N GLN A 61 -21.35 25.84 1.31
CA GLN A 61 -21.15 24.81 2.34
C GLN A 61 -19.73 24.25 2.34
N ALA A 62 -19.13 23.99 1.17
CA ALA A 62 -17.75 23.51 1.07
C ALA A 62 -16.73 24.54 1.59
N LEU A 63 -16.92 25.83 1.28
CA LEU A 63 -16.07 26.91 1.79
C LEU A 63 -16.22 27.08 3.31
N LEU A 64 -17.43 26.97 3.85
CA LEU A 64 -17.68 27.01 5.30
C LEU A 64 -17.05 25.81 6.02
N ALA A 65 -17.10 24.62 5.43
CA ALA A 65 -16.42 23.44 5.97
C ALA A 65 -14.89 23.63 5.99
N GLN A 66 -14.31 24.20 4.93
CA GLN A 66 -12.89 24.52 4.87
C GLN A 66 -12.49 25.56 5.92
N PHE A 67 -13.33 26.56 6.14
CA PHE A 67 -13.13 27.56 7.18
C PHE A 67 -13.15 26.95 8.58
N GLN A 68 -14.13 26.10 8.87
CA GLN A 68 -14.23 25.46 10.17
C GLN A 68 -13.03 24.54 10.43
N SER A 69 -12.52 23.86 9.39
CA SER A 69 -11.26 23.11 9.48
C SER A 69 -10.08 24.01 9.87
N MET A 70 -9.99 25.21 9.30
CA MET A 70 -8.96 26.20 9.66
C MET A 70 -9.09 26.68 11.11
N LEU A 71 -10.32 26.97 11.56
CA LEU A 71 -10.57 27.36 12.95
C LEU A 71 -10.18 26.23 13.92
N ASN A 72 -10.55 24.99 13.63
CA ASN A 72 -10.20 23.85 14.47
C ASN A 72 -8.69 23.57 14.52
N ALA A 73 -7.97 23.85 13.43
CA ALA A 73 -6.51 23.76 13.38
C ALA A 73 -5.79 24.88 14.15
N ASN A 74 -6.48 25.98 14.48
CA ASN A 74 -5.91 27.13 15.18
C ASN A 74 -6.81 27.60 16.35
N PRO A 75 -6.62 27.04 17.55
CA PRO A 75 -7.45 27.35 18.73
C PRO A 75 -7.48 28.84 19.11
N GLN A 76 -6.40 29.58 18.85
CA GLN A 76 -6.35 31.02 19.12
C GLN A 76 -7.22 31.80 18.14
N LEU A 77 -7.21 31.42 16.86
CA LEU A 77 -8.07 32.01 15.83
C LEU A 77 -9.54 31.70 16.09
N LYS A 78 -9.84 30.45 16.51
CA LYS A 78 -11.18 30.04 16.90
C LYS A 78 -11.74 30.88 18.05
N ALA A 79 -10.97 31.05 19.12
CA ALA A 79 -11.38 31.88 20.25
C ALA A 79 -11.61 33.35 19.86
N GLN A 80 -10.81 33.90 18.94
CA GLN A 80 -11.02 35.26 18.42
C GLN A 80 -12.28 35.37 17.58
N PHE A 81 -12.54 34.38 16.72
CA PHE A 81 -13.74 34.33 15.89
C PHE A 81 -15.01 34.19 16.74
N GLU A 82 -15.03 33.29 17.72
CA GLU A 82 -16.18 33.06 18.60
C GLU A 82 -16.46 34.25 19.54
N ALA A 83 -15.43 35.03 19.89
CA ALA A 83 -15.57 36.23 20.72
C ALA A 83 -16.03 37.47 19.94
N ALA A 84 -15.96 37.45 18.61
CA ALA A 84 -16.39 38.55 17.75
C ALA A 84 -17.92 38.64 17.64
N SER A 85 -18.43 39.84 17.36
CA SER A 85 -19.85 40.05 17.06
C SER A 85 -20.25 39.32 15.75
N PRO A 86 -21.54 39.04 15.51
CA PRO A 86 -22.00 38.43 14.25
C PRO A 86 -21.58 39.22 13.00
N GLU A 87 -21.55 40.56 13.08
CA GLU A 87 -21.08 41.45 12.02
C GLU A 87 -19.56 41.28 11.80
N GLU A 88 -18.78 41.21 12.88
CA GLU A 88 -17.33 41.00 12.82
C GLU A 88 -16.96 39.61 12.29
N GLN A 89 -17.71 38.58 12.68
CA GLN A 89 -17.58 37.23 12.15
C GLN A 89 -17.87 37.19 10.65
N SER A 90 -18.95 37.83 10.22
CA SER A 90 -19.32 37.94 8.80
C SER A 90 -18.26 38.68 7.99
N ALA A 91 -17.74 39.80 8.51
CA ALA A 91 -16.66 40.56 7.88
C ALA A 91 -15.37 39.75 7.78
N PHE A 92 -15.04 38.96 8.82
CA PHE A 92 -13.86 38.09 8.83
C PHE A 92 -13.97 36.98 7.78
N MET A 93 -15.10 36.30 7.68
CA MET A 93 -15.33 35.29 6.64
C MET A 93 -15.32 35.89 5.22
N ALA A 94 -15.78 37.14 5.07
CA ALA A 94 -15.70 37.87 3.81
C ALA A 94 -14.25 38.18 3.39
N GLN A 95 -13.40 38.61 4.33
CA GLN A 95 -11.97 38.82 4.08
C GLN A 95 -11.24 37.53 3.71
N MET A 96 -11.65 36.40 4.28
CA MET A 96 -11.06 35.08 4.06
C MET A 96 -11.54 34.40 2.77
N GLY A 97 -12.32 35.09 1.94
CA GLY A 97 -12.74 34.57 0.65
C GLY A 97 -13.86 33.52 0.72
N ILE A 98 -14.30 33.12 1.90
CA ILE A 98 -15.40 32.15 2.10
C ILE A 98 -16.72 32.75 1.62
N ALA A 99 -16.85 34.08 1.73
CA ALA A 99 -17.95 34.83 1.16
C ALA A 99 -17.67 35.33 -0.28
N THR A 100 -16.76 34.74 -1.07
CA THR A 100 -16.50 35.23 -2.46
C THR A 100 -17.40 34.63 -3.54
N GLY A 101 -18.39 33.83 -3.15
CA GLY A 101 -19.55 33.49 -3.97
C GLY A 101 -20.81 33.73 -3.15
N ALA A 102 -21.62 34.70 -3.59
CA ALA A 102 -22.87 35.14 -2.96
C ALA A 102 -22.77 35.88 -1.60
N GLY A 103 -22.01 35.48 -0.57
CA GLY A 103 -22.10 36.17 0.75
C GLY A 103 -21.55 37.62 0.83
N SER A 104 -20.35 37.90 0.30
CA SER A 104 -19.84 39.29 0.20
C SER A 104 -20.46 40.04 -0.97
N GLY A 105 -20.95 39.31 -1.98
CA GLY A 105 -21.73 39.87 -3.07
C GLY A 105 -23.12 40.33 -2.62
N GLN A 106 -23.74 39.62 -1.67
CA GLN A 106 -25.07 39.88 -1.12
C GLN A 106 -25.04 41.03 -0.13
N MET A 107 -24.09 41.08 0.81
CA MET A 107 -23.89 42.29 1.65
C MET A 107 -23.58 43.54 0.80
N ASN A 108 -22.77 43.41 -0.25
CA ASN A 108 -22.56 44.50 -1.20
C ASN A 108 -23.80 44.80 -2.06
N ALA A 109 -24.62 43.80 -2.39
CA ALA A 109 -25.85 43.97 -3.16
C ALA A 109 -26.96 44.64 -2.33
N TYR A 110 -27.14 44.25 -1.06
CA TYR A 110 -28.05 44.94 -0.12
C TYR A 110 -27.58 46.37 0.14
N GLY A 111 -26.27 46.59 0.33
CA GLY A 111 -25.70 47.93 0.43
C GLY A 111 -25.94 48.78 -0.83
N TRP A 112 -25.85 48.18 -2.02
CA TRP A 112 -26.17 48.86 -3.27
C TRP A 112 -27.67 49.13 -3.44
N LEU A 113 -28.53 48.22 -3.03
CA LEU A 113 -29.98 48.41 -3.01
C LEU A 113 -30.39 49.52 -2.03
N GLU A 114 -29.76 49.60 -0.84
CA GLU A 114 -29.98 50.71 0.10
C GLU A 114 -29.55 52.06 -0.50
N GLN A 115 -28.42 52.13 -1.21
CA GLN A 115 -28.02 53.35 -1.92
C GLN A 115 -29.05 53.77 -2.99
N ARG A 116 -29.63 52.81 -3.70
CA ARG A 116 -30.69 53.08 -4.68
C ARG A 116 -31.99 53.51 -4.01
N LEU A 117 -32.34 52.91 -2.87
CA LEU A 117 -33.49 53.30 -2.06
C LEU A 117 -33.33 54.71 -1.49
N ASP A 118 -32.11 55.08 -1.07
CA ASP A 118 -31.78 56.46 -0.68
C ASP A 118 -32.00 57.44 -1.83
N SER A 119 -31.62 57.08 -3.06
CA SER A 119 -31.91 57.90 -4.24
C SER A 119 -33.42 58.07 -4.48
N VAL A 120 -34.24 57.04 -4.25
CA VAL A 120 -35.70 57.14 -4.31
C VAL A 120 -36.21 58.06 -3.21
N GLN A 121 -35.71 57.90 -1.98
CA GLN A 121 -36.09 58.69 -0.81
C GLN A 121 -35.74 60.18 -0.97
N GLN A 122 -34.63 60.51 -1.60
CA GLN A 122 -34.25 61.90 -1.88
C GLN A 122 -35.25 62.62 -2.79
N VAL A 123 -35.86 61.92 -3.76
CA VAL A 123 -36.92 62.47 -4.62
C VAL A 123 -38.23 62.59 -3.84
N LEU A 124 -38.58 61.59 -3.04
CA LEU A 124 -39.77 61.62 -2.18
C LEU A 124 -39.75 62.80 -1.20
N ASN A 125 -38.59 63.10 -0.61
CA ASN A 125 -38.41 64.22 0.34
C ASN A 125 -38.63 65.61 -0.27
N ARG A 126 -38.62 65.72 -1.61
CA ARG A 126 -38.84 66.99 -2.34
C ARG A 126 -40.25 67.11 -2.91
N ALA A 127 -41.07 66.05 -2.83
CA ALA A 127 -42.40 65.98 -3.40
C ALA A 127 -43.50 66.28 -2.36
N PRO A 128 -44.72 66.66 -2.79
CA PRO A 128 -45.85 66.85 -1.88
C PRO A 128 -46.17 65.54 -1.14
N PRO A 129 -46.08 65.50 0.21
CA PRO A 129 -46.11 64.26 0.98
C PRO A 129 -47.48 63.55 0.93
N ASP A 130 -48.56 64.30 0.72
CA ASP A 130 -49.93 63.77 0.70
C ASP A 130 -50.41 63.34 -0.70
N HIS A 131 -49.57 63.48 -1.73
CA HIS A 131 -49.94 63.07 -3.09
C HIS A 131 -49.98 61.53 -3.20
N PRO A 132 -51.02 60.92 -3.79
CA PRO A 132 -51.21 59.47 -3.78
C PRO A 132 -50.02 58.69 -4.38
N ASP A 133 -49.41 59.18 -5.46
CA ASP A 133 -48.23 58.53 -6.06
C ASP A 133 -46.99 58.55 -5.14
N ILE A 134 -46.84 59.61 -4.32
CA ILE A 134 -45.73 59.76 -3.37
C ILE A 134 -45.95 58.82 -2.19
N VAL A 135 -47.17 58.76 -1.66
CA VAL A 135 -47.55 57.83 -0.59
C VAL A 135 -47.34 56.38 -1.04
N ALA A 136 -47.75 56.02 -2.26
CA ALA A 136 -47.57 54.68 -2.81
C ALA A 136 -46.07 54.31 -2.96
N LEU A 137 -45.25 55.23 -3.48
CA LEU A 137 -43.82 54.99 -3.64
C LEU A 137 -43.08 54.94 -2.29
N GLN A 138 -43.48 55.76 -1.31
CA GLN A 138 -42.96 55.73 0.07
C GLN A 138 -43.27 54.39 0.76
N GLN A 139 -44.47 53.83 0.57
CA GLN A 139 -44.81 52.50 1.08
C GLN A 139 -43.94 51.40 0.48
N ARG A 140 -43.64 51.48 -0.82
CA ARG A 140 -42.75 50.53 -1.52
C ARG A 140 -41.32 50.60 -1.00
N VAL A 141 -40.78 51.81 -0.77
CA VAL A 141 -39.46 52.00 -0.16
C VAL A 141 -39.40 51.36 1.23
N THR A 142 -40.39 51.63 2.09
CA THR A 142 -40.46 51.03 3.43
C THR A 142 -40.55 49.50 3.38
N ALA A 143 -41.36 48.96 2.47
CA ALA A 143 -41.49 47.51 2.29
C ALA A 143 -40.17 46.87 1.83
N ALA A 144 -39.45 47.51 0.91
CA ALA A 144 -38.16 47.04 0.44
C ALA A 144 -37.09 47.06 1.55
N ARG A 145 -36.98 48.15 2.33
CA ARG A 145 -36.06 48.21 3.48
C ARG A 145 -36.34 47.15 4.52
N ASN A 146 -37.60 46.91 4.85
CA ASN A 146 -37.98 45.83 5.77
C ASN A 146 -37.59 44.44 5.21
N THR A 147 -37.70 44.26 3.89
CA THR A 147 -37.32 43.01 3.24
C THR A 147 -35.80 42.81 3.25
N ILE A 148 -35.02 43.87 3.01
CA ILE A 148 -33.55 43.86 3.14
C ILE A 148 -33.15 43.43 4.55
N ALA A 149 -33.63 44.14 5.58
CA ALA A 149 -33.30 43.82 6.98
C ALA A 149 -33.70 42.38 7.38
N SER A 150 -34.85 41.90 6.91
CA SER A 150 -35.28 40.51 7.16
C SER A 150 -34.43 39.47 6.41
N SER A 151 -33.93 39.81 5.22
CA SER A 151 -33.10 38.92 4.41
C SER A 151 -31.68 38.85 4.97
N GLU A 152 -31.11 39.97 5.42
CA GLU A 152 -29.82 40.02 6.12
C GLU A 152 -29.85 39.17 7.39
N SER A 153 -30.88 39.33 8.23
CA SER A 153 -31.04 38.51 9.45
C SER A 153 -31.20 37.01 9.14
N ALA A 154 -31.91 36.66 8.06
CA ALA A 154 -32.05 35.27 7.64
C ALA A 154 -30.74 34.69 7.07
N GLU A 155 -29.95 35.49 6.37
CA GLU A 155 -28.62 35.10 5.86
C GLU A 155 -27.62 34.87 7.00
N GLU A 156 -27.62 35.74 8.01
CA GLU A 156 -26.84 35.55 9.24
C GLU A 156 -27.23 34.24 9.94
N ALA A 157 -28.53 33.98 10.11
CA ALA A 157 -29.01 32.76 10.74
C ALA A 157 -28.62 31.50 9.93
N ASN A 158 -28.72 31.55 8.60
CA ASN A 158 -28.29 30.47 7.72
C ASN A 158 -26.78 30.20 7.82
N THR A 159 -25.99 31.26 7.87
CA THR A 159 -24.54 31.19 8.03
C THR A 159 -24.14 30.58 9.36
N GLN A 160 -24.75 31.05 10.46
CA GLN A 160 -24.48 30.53 11.79
C GLN A 160 -24.90 29.06 11.92
N ALA A 161 -26.05 28.69 11.35
CA ALA A 161 -26.49 27.30 11.28
C ALA A 161 -25.52 26.42 10.49
N ALA A 162 -24.95 26.93 9.39
CA ALA A 162 -23.99 26.20 8.58
C ALA A 162 -22.60 26.09 9.25
N LEU A 163 -22.16 27.10 9.99
CA LEU A 163 -20.95 27.02 10.82
C LEU A 163 -21.10 25.98 11.92
N ALA A 164 -22.23 26.01 12.65
CA ALA A 164 -22.56 25.03 13.67
C ALA A 164 -22.63 23.61 13.10
N ALA A 165 -23.22 23.43 11.91
CA ALA A 165 -23.34 22.12 11.25
C ALA A 165 -22.00 21.50 10.82
N ASN A 166 -20.92 22.29 10.76
CA ASN A 166 -19.58 21.86 10.40
C ASN A 166 -18.61 21.81 11.60
N ASP A 167 -19.07 22.12 12.82
CA ASP A 167 -18.19 22.14 13.98
C ASP A 167 -17.76 20.73 14.39
N LEU A 168 -16.44 20.55 14.54
CA LEU A 168 -15.80 19.31 14.97
C LEU A 168 -15.02 19.52 16.28
N SER A 169 -15.27 20.60 17.01
CA SER A 169 -14.65 20.92 18.32
C SER A 169 -14.63 19.71 19.27
N GLU A 170 -15.78 19.09 19.45
CA GLU A 170 -16.00 17.92 20.32
C GLU A 170 -15.54 16.60 19.66
N HIS A 171 -15.25 16.63 18.36
CA HIS A 171 -14.88 15.47 17.54
C HIS A 171 -13.65 15.73 16.65
N PRO A 172 -12.52 16.19 17.22
CA PRO A 172 -11.38 16.70 16.43
C PRO A 172 -10.70 15.65 15.55
N ASN A 173 -10.87 14.36 15.88
CA ASN A 173 -10.26 13.25 15.16
C ASN A 173 -11.12 12.69 14.02
N PHE A 174 -12.35 13.19 13.82
CA PHE A 174 -13.31 12.60 12.88
C PHE A 174 -12.74 12.44 11.47
N GLU A 175 -12.12 13.48 10.93
CA GLU A 175 -11.56 13.46 9.56
C GLU A 175 -10.39 12.47 9.44
N THR A 176 -9.52 12.40 10.44
CA THR A 176 -8.38 11.47 10.47
C THR A 176 -8.85 10.02 10.59
N ASP A 177 -9.85 9.77 11.45
CA ASP A 177 -10.44 8.44 11.64
C ASP A 177 -11.18 7.99 10.37
N LEU A 178 -11.91 8.90 9.72
CA LEU A 178 -12.57 8.64 8.44
C LEU A 178 -11.56 8.29 7.35
N ALA A 179 -10.50 9.09 7.17
CA ALA A 179 -9.44 8.80 6.20
C ALA A 179 -8.74 7.45 6.48
N THR A 180 -8.57 7.11 7.76
CA THR A 180 -8.02 5.82 8.17
C THR A 180 -8.97 4.67 7.82
N ALA A 181 -10.27 4.83 8.07
CA ALA A 181 -11.29 3.85 7.71
C ALA A 181 -11.40 3.64 6.19
N GLU A 182 -11.29 4.71 5.41
CA GLU A 182 -11.21 4.65 3.93
C GLU A 182 -9.97 3.89 3.45
N GLY A 183 -8.82 4.11 4.10
CA GLY A 183 -7.60 3.35 3.87
C GLY A 183 -7.80 1.85 4.12
N MET A 184 -8.43 1.47 5.23
CA MET A 184 -8.75 0.08 5.56
C MET A 184 -9.66 -0.58 4.50
N ALA A 185 -10.70 0.13 4.04
CA ALA A 185 -11.60 -0.37 2.99
C ALA A 185 -10.85 -0.55 1.66
N THR A 186 -9.99 0.40 1.33
CA THR A 186 -9.16 0.40 0.13
C THR A 186 -8.19 -0.79 0.12
N GLU A 187 -7.54 -1.08 1.25
CA GLU A 187 -6.66 -2.25 1.39
C GLU A 187 -7.40 -3.57 1.10
N ILE A 188 -8.62 -3.73 1.64
CA ILE A 188 -9.42 -4.93 1.35
C ILE A 188 -9.78 -4.99 -0.13
N ALA A 189 -10.23 -3.88 -0.71
CA ALA A 189 -10.59 -3.82 -2.13
C ALA A 189 -9.42 -4.21 -3.05
N TYR A 190 -8.19 -3.81 -2.71
CA TYR A 190 -6.98 -4.20 -3.45
C TYR A 190 -6.63 -5.68 -3.31
N ALA A 191 -6.92 -6.32 -2.17
CA ALA A 191 -6.63 -7.74 -1.96
C ALA A 191 -7.58 -8.67 -2.75
N LEU A 192 -8.83 -8.26 -2.98
CA LEU A 192 -9.84 -9.09 -3.66
C LEU A 192 -9.42 -9.59 -5.06
N PRO A 193 -8.94 -8.75 -6.01
CA PRO A 193 -8.51 -9.24 -7.31
C PRO A 193 -7.27 -10.16 -7.21
N LEU A 194 -6.39 -9.94 -6.23
CA LEU A 194 -5.24 -10.82 -5.98
C LEU A 194 -5.70 -12.19 -5.50
N LEU A 195 -6.66 -12.27 -4.57
CA LEU A 195 -7.25 -13.53 -4.11
C LEU A 195 -7.92 -14.31 -5.25
N GLN A 196 -8.60 -13.61 -6.15
CA GLN A 196 -9.20 -14.26 -7.33
C GLN A 196 -8.14 -14.79 -8.28
N ARG A 197 -7.03 -14.06 -8.47
CA ARG A 197 -5.90 -14.52 -9.29
C ARG A 197 -5.22 -15.73 -8.67
N MET A 198 -5.00 -15.71 -7.34
CA MET A 198 -4.51 -16.86 -6.56
C MET A 198 -5.43 -18.07 -6.72
N GLY A 199 -6.74 -17.91 -6.56
CA GLY A 199 -7.70 -19.01 -6.70
C GLY A 199 -7.73 -19.63 -8.09
N ARG A 200 -7.38 -18.87 -9.13
CA ARG A 200 -7.31 -19.36 -10.52
C ARG A 200 -5.99 -20.07 -10.85
N ALA A 201 -4.91 -19.78 -10.13
CA ALA A 201 -3.60 -20.37 -10.38
C ALA A 201 -3.59 -21.90 -10.28
N GLN A 202 -4.60 -22.53 -9.67
CA GLN A 202 -4.77 -23.98 -9.67
C GLN A 202 -4.78 -24.59 -11.09
N SER A 203 -5.30 -23.88 -12.10
CA SER A 203 -5.31 -24.38 -13.49
C SER A 203 -3.91 -24.50 -14.08
N ASP A 204 -2.94 -23.81 -13.49
CA ASP A 204 -1.57 -23.70 -13.96
C ASP A 204 -0.62 -24.62 -13.16
N GLN A 205 -1.18 -25.56 -12.38
CA GLN A 205 -0.40 -26.56 -11.69
C GLN A 205 0.41 -27.39 -12.72
N PRO A 206 1.75 -27.44 -12.59
CA PRO A 206 2.58 -28.18 -13.53
C PRO A 206 2.57 -29.69 -13.25
N ASP A 207 3.28 -30.45 -14.09
CA ASP A 207 3.53 -31.87 -13.86
C ASP A 207 4.48 -32.12 -12.66
N LEU A 208 4.63 -33.40 -12.29
CA LEU A 208 5.47 -33.82 -11.16
C LEU A 208 6.98 -33.78 -11.47
N GLU A 209 7.39 -33.32 -12.66
CA GLU A 209 8.79 -33.11 -13.02
C GLU A 209 9.23 -31.66 -12.81
N THR A 210 8.26 -30.75 -12.64
CA THR A 210 8.50 -29.31 -12.60
C THR A 210 8.08 -28.70 -11.27
N VAL A 211 8.98 -27.90 -10.68
CA VAL A 211 8.69 -27.11 -9.48
C VAL A 211 7.61 -26.08 -9.79
N TRP A 212 6.56 -26.03 -8.98
CA TRP A 212 5.54 -25.01 -9.09
C TRP A 212 6.01 -23.74 -8.36
N LEU A 213 6.28 -22.70 -9.14
CA LEU A 213 6.67 -21.37 -8.66
C LEU A 213 5.46 -20.45 -8.66
N LEU A 214 4.64 -20.51 -7.60
CA LEU A 214 3.51 -19.61 -7.43
C LEU A 214 3.98 -18.15 -7.35
N THR A 215 5.17 -17.92 -6.80
CA THR A 215 5.80 -16.58 -6.72
C THR A 215 6.10 -15.95 -8.08
N ASN A 216 6.21 -16.73 -9.17
CA ASN A 216 6.32 -16.19 -10.53
C ASN A 216 4.98 -15.68 -11.08
N GLN A 217 3.87 -16.21 -10.60
CA GLN A 217 2.53 -15.79 -11.01
C GLN A 217 2.02 -14.65 -10.13
N ILE A 218 2.40 -14.64 -8.86
CA ILE A 218 1.95 -13.69 -7.86
C ILE A 218 3.14 -13.35 -6.98
N SER A 219 3.62 -12.11 -7.11
CA SER A 219 4.87 -11.70 -6.46
C SER A 219 4.77 -11.84 -4.93
N SER A 220 5.89 -12.08 -4.27
CA SER A 220 5.96 -12.15 -2.81
C SER A 220 5.44 -10.87 -2.13
N THR A 221 5.56 -9.71 -2.79
CA THR A 221 5.00 -8.43 -2.33
C THR A 221 3.47 -8.43 -2.36
N GLU A 222 2.86 -8.95 -3.43
CA GLU A 222 1.41 -9.07 -3.54
C GLU A 222 0.87 -10.09 -2.53
N LEU A 223 1.52 -11.25 -2.39
CA LEU A 223 1.17 -12.26 -1.39
C LEU A 223 1.25 -11.70 0.03
N ARG A 224 2.28 -10.93 0.36
CA ARG A 224 2.41 -10.28 1.68
C ARG A 224 1.28 -9.28 1.95
N ARG A 225 0.84 -8.53 0.94
CA ARG A 225 -0.31 -7.62 1.10
C ARG A 225 -1.58 -8.41 1.40
N VAL A 226 -1.84 -9.48 0.65
CA VAL A 226 -2.99 -10.37 0.91
C VAL A 226 -2.94 -10.93 2.33
N GLN A 227 -1.77 -11.41 2.76
CA GLN A 227 -1.53 -11.92 4.11
C GLN A 227 -1.91 -10.87 5.17
N GLN A 228 -1.36 -9.67 5.07
CA GLN A 228 -1.63 -8.57 6.00
C GLN A 228 -3.10 -8.18 6.03
N THR A 229 -3.75 -8.08 4.87
CA THR A 229 -5.18 -7.75 4.79
C THR A 229 -6.04 -8.81 5.50
N ILE A 230 -5.77 -10.10 5.28
CA ILE A 230 -6.51 -11.20 5.94
C ILE A 230 -6.30 -11.16 7.46
N ASP A 231 -5.06 -10.97 7.91
CA ASP A 231 -4.73 -10.96 9.34
C ASP A 231 -5.36 -9.75 10.05
N ASN A 232 -5.47 -8.60 9.38
CA ASN A 232 -5.98 -7.36 9.98
C ASN A 232 -7.50 -7.15 9.82
N ALA A 233 -8.18 -7.85 8.91
CA ALA A 233 -9.57 -7.59 8.52
C ALA A 233 -10.57 -7.50 9.69
N ASP A 234 -10.48 -8.39 10.68
CA ASP A 234 -11.35 -8.35 11.87
C ASP A 234 -11.03 -7.17 12.78
N GLY A 235 -9.77 -6.74 12.81
CA GLY A 235 -9.34 -5.54 13.51
C GLY A 235 -9.97 -4.30 12.87
N TYR A 236 -9.94 -4.21 11.53
CA TYR A 236 -10.54 -3.10 10.79
C TYR A 236 -12.04 -2.97 11.06
N LEU A 237 -12.79 -4.07 10.98
CA LEU A 237 -14.22 -4.04 11.26
C LEU A 237 -14.53 -3.57 12.69
N ARG A 238 -13.82 -4.12 13.69
CA ARG A 238 -14.01 -3.73 15.09
C ARG A 238 -13.67 -2.26 15.33
N GLN A 239 -12.60 -1.77 14.71
CA GLN A 239 -12.20 -0.37 14.83
C GLN A 239 -13.23 0.57 14.19
N ILE A 240 -13.73 0.25 13.00
CA ILE A 240 -14.79 1.04 12.33
C ILE A 240 -16.08 1.02 13.15
N GLN A 241 -16.50 -0.12 13.70
CA GLN A 241 -17.68 -0.21 14.57
C GLN A 241 -17.51 0.62 15.85
N LYS A 242 -16.30 0.65 16.42
CA LYS A 242 -15.99 1.49 17.59
C LYS A 242 -16.10 2.98 17.24
N TRP A 243 -15.54 3.41 16.11
CA TRP A 243 -15.67 4.80 15.65
C TRP A 243 -17.11 5.16 15.30
N ASP A 244 -17.85 4.25 14.67
CA ASP A 244 -19.27 4.45 14.36
C ASP A 244 -20.09 4.73 15.64
N GLN A 245 -19.82 4.01 16.73
CA GLN A 245 -20.42 4.27 18.04
C GLN A 245 -19.94 5.59 18.65
N GLN A 246 -18.64 5.88 18.56
CA GLN A 246 -18.03 7.11 19.09
C GLN A 246 -18.64 8.36 18.45
N TYR A 247 -18.96 8.31 17.15
CA TYR A 247 -19.47 9.45 16.38
C TYR A 247 -21.00 9.49 16.25
N GLN A 248 -21.75 8.59 16.91
CA GLN A 248 -23.22 8.66 16.94
C GLN A 248 -23.78 10.03 17.39
N PRO A 249 -23.22 10.71 18.41
CA PRO A 249 -23.65 12.07 18.78
C PRO A 249 -23.55 13.05 17.60
N LEU A 250 -22.38 13.11 16.95
CA LEU A 250 -22.14 13.93 15.76
C LEU A 250 -23.13 13.61 14.62
N PHE A 251 -23.45 12.33 14.43
CA PHE A 251 -24.38 11.89 13.37
C PHE A 251 -25.84 12.24 13.65
N ASN A 252 -26.23 12.37 14.92
CA ASN A 252 -27.56 12.83 15.32
C ASN A 252 -27.70 14.34 15.17
N GLU A 253 -26.60 15.08 15.33
CA GLU A 253 -26.55 16.54 15.22
C GLU A 253 -26.36 17.01 13.76
N SER A 254 -25.66 16.23 12.93
CA SER A 254 -25.35 16.59 11.54
C SER A 254 -25.56 15.45 10.55
N ALA A 255 -26.58 15.59 9.70
CA ALA A 255 -26.83 14.68 8.59
C ALA A 255 -25.69 14.68 7.56
N ALA A 256 -24.94 15.77 7.43
CA ALA A 256 -23.82 15.87 6.50
C ALA A 256 -22.67 14.93 6.90
N PHE A 257 -22.24 14.96 8.17
CA PHE A 257 -21.19 14.06 8.67
C PHE A 257 -21.64 12.61 8.70
N LYS A 258 -22.91 12.37 9.05
CA LYS A 258 -23.52 11.04 8.93
C LYS A 258 -23.43 10.49 7.50
N ASN A 259 -23.82 11.30 6.51
CA ASN A 259 -23.75 10.90 5.11
C ASN A 259 -22.31 10.68 4.67
N LYS A 260 -21.37 11.56 5.06
CA LYS A 260 -19.95 11.41 4.73
C LYS A 260 -19.38 10.08 5.25
N TRP A 261 -19.67 9.74 6.51
CA TRP A 261 -19.25 8.47 7.12
C TRP A 261 -19.83 7.26 6.40
N TYR A 262 -21.15 7.21 6.23
CA TYR A 262 -21.81 6.03 5.66
C TYR A 262 -21.61 5.89 4.15
N VAL A 263 -21.53 6.97 3.36
CA VAL A 263 -21.26 6.88 1.91
C VAL A 263 -19.88 6.27 1.65
N ASN A 264 -18.88 6.63 2.46
CA ASN A 264 -17.51 6.16 2.30
C ASN A 264 -17.31 4.73 2.83
N LEU A 265 -18.10 4.30 3.82
CA LEU A 265 -17.92 3.02 4.51
C LEU A 265 -19.04 1.98 4.28
N GLN A 266 -20.13 2.32 3.57
CA GLN A 266 -21.26 1.41 3.33
C GLN A 266 -20.87 0.07 2.68
N TYR A 267 -19.76 0.06 1.93
CA TYR A 267 -19.27 -1.14 1.25
C TYR A 267 -18.41 -2.04 2.13
N MET A 268 -17.95 -1.57 3.30
CA MET A 268 -17.03 -2.31 4.16
C MET A 268 -17.55 -3.70 4.55
N PRO A 269 -18.83 -3.89 4.97
CA PRO A 269 -19.35 -5.22 5.25
C PRO A 269 -19.34 -6.16 4.04
N GLN A 270 -19.60 -5.63 2.84
CA GLN A 270 -19.61 -6.39 1.59
C GLN A 270 -18.18 -6.79 1.17
N LEU A 271 -17.23 -5.87 1.31
CA LEU A 271 -15.81 -6.12 1.06
C LEU A 271 -15.27 -7.22 1.98
N LEU A 272 -15.59 -7.18 3.28
CA LEU A 272 -15.21 -8.20 4.24
C LEU A 272 -15.88 -9.55 3.96
N ALA A 273 -17.17 -9.55 3.60
CA ALA A 273 -17.86 -10.77 3.21
C ALA A 273 -17.20 -11.41 1.98
N LYS A 274 -16.82 -10.60 0.98
CA LYS A 274 -16.12 -11.09 -0.21
C LYS A 274 -14.72 -11.61 0.11
N LEU A 275 -13.97 -10.89 0.97
CA LEU A 275 -12.65 -11.32 1.43
C LEU A 275 -12.72 -12.70 2.10
N ASN A 276 -13.66 -12.88 3.03
CA ASN A 276 -13.88 -14.14 3.73
C ASN A 276 -14.36 -15.27 2.81
N ALA A 277 -15.08 -14.95 1.73
CA ALA A 277 -15.51 -15.93 0.74
C ALA A 277 -14.38 -16.36 -0.21
N ASP A 278 -13.50 -15.44 -0.62
CA ASP A 278 -12.45 -15.70 -1.62
C ASP A 278 -11.15 -16.23 -0.99
N ALA A 279 -10.84 -15.84 0.25
CA ALA A 279 -9.61 -16.24 0.94
C ALA A 279 -9.41 -17.77 1.01
N PRO A 280 -10.42 -18.60 1.35
CA PRO A 280 -10.23 -20.05 1.44
C PRO A 280 -9.73 -20.69 0.14
N ALA A 281 -10.25 -20.27 -1.01
CA ALA A 281 -9.84 -20.80 -2.31
C ALA A 281 -8.37 -20.45 -2.62
N ALA A 282 -7.98 -19.20 -2.39
CA ALA A 282 -6.59 -18.76 -2.55
C ALA A 282 -5.62 -19.51 -1.63
N MET A 283 -6.01 -19.72 -0.37
CA MET A 283 -5.19 -20.47 0.59
C MET A 283 -5.07 -21.94 0.21
N SER A 284 -6.15 -22.54 -0.32
CA SER A 284 -6.10 -23.89 -0.86
C SER A 284 -5.07 -24.02 -1.98
N VAL A 285 -4.92 -23.01 -2.85
CA VAL A 285 -3.91 -23.04 -3.92
C VAL A 285 -2.49 -22.96 -3.37
N MET A 286 -2.23 -22.11 -2.37
CA MET A 286 -0.92 -22.09 -1.70
C MET A 286 -0.59 -23.46 -1.09
N LEU A 287 -1.54 -24.09 -0.40
CA LEU A 287 -1.34 -25.42 0.17
C LEU A 287 -1.11 -26.49 -0.92
N LEU A 288 -1.85 -26.44 -2.02
CA LEU A 288 -1.65 -27.34 -3.16
C LEU A 288 -0.26 -27.16 -3.78
N CYS A 289 0.23 -25.93 -3.89
CA CYS A 289 1.59 -25.65 -4.36
C CYS A 289 2.65 -26.26 -3.45
N LEU A 290 2.48 -26.14 -2.13
CA LEU A 290 3.39 -26.75 -1.15
C LEU A 290 3.40 -28.27 -1.24
N GLN A 291 2.22 -28.90 -1.31
CA GLN A 291 2.07 -30.35 -1.46
C GLN A 291 2.62 -30.86 -2.81
N HIS A 292 2.46 -30.07 -3.88
CA HIS A 292 3.04 -30.38 -5.18
C HIS A 292 4.56 -30.39 -5.10
N ASN A 293 5.14 -29.33 -4.56
CA ASN A 293 6.59 -29.19 -4.45
C ASN A 293 7.22 -30.23 -3.51
N GLU A 294 6.52 -30.68 -2.48
CA GLU A 294 6.92 -31.86 -1.68
C GLU A 294 7.10 -33.11 -2.54
N ARG A 295 6.14 -33.41 -3.41
CA ARG A 295 6.18 -34.58 -4.31
C ARG A 295 7.28 -34.43 -5.36
N VAL A 296 7.43 -33.25 -5.94
CA VAL A 296 8.50 -32.95 -6.92
C VAL A 296 9.86 -33.13 -6.28
N VAL A 297 10.08 -32.64 -5.05
CA VAL A 297 11.34 -32.85 -4.33
C VAL A 297 11.61 -34.33 -4.12
N ASN A 298 10.62 -35.11 -3.67
CA ASN A 298 10.78 -36.55 -3.48
C ASN A 298 11.17 -37.25 -4.78
N GLN A 299 10.53 -36.89 -5.90
CA GLN A 299 10.85 -37.44 -7.21
C GLN A 299 12.26 -37.05 -7.67
N MET A 300 12.61 -35.76 -7.56
CA MET A 300 13.93 -35.24 -7.93
C MET A 300 15.05 -35.87 -7.10
N VAL A 301 14.83 -36.12 -5.81
CA VAL A 301 15.79 -36.81 -4.94
C VAL A 301 16.02 -38.25 -5.41
N ASN A 302 14.94 -38.98 -5.72
CA ASN A 302 15.05 -40.34 -6.25
C ASN A 302 15.80 -40.36 -7.58
N ASP A 303 15.49 -39.43 -8.48
CA ASP A 303 16.16 -39.32 -9.78
C ASP A 303 17.62 -38.91 -9.65
N ALA A 304 17.94 -37.99 -8.73
CA ALA A 304 19.31 -37.58 -8.42
C ALA A 304 20.14 -38.77 -7.92
N THR A 305 19.56 -39.59 -7.04
CA THR A 305 20.19 -40.78 -6.49
C THR A 305 20.39 -41.84 -7.59
N ALA A 306 19.36 -42.13 -8.38
CA ALA A 306 19.42 -43.12 -9.46
C ALA A 306 20.42 -42.74 -10.57
N ARG A 307 20.56 -41.44 -10.87
CA ARG A 307 21.46 -40.92 -11.91
C ARG A 307 22.84 -40.53 -11.39
N ARG A 308 23.08 -40.61 -10.08
CA ARG A 308 24.31 -40.13 -9.41
C ARG A 308 24.60 -38.65 -9.67
N ALA A 309 23.56 -37.83 -9.73
CA ALA A 309 23.63 -36.45 -10.21
C ALA A 309 23.45 -35.45 -9.06
N VAL A 310 24.56 -35.01 -8.45
CA VAL A 310 24.57 -34.01 -7.35
C VAL A 310 23.93 -32.68 -7.78
N ALA A 311 24.04 -32.31 -9.06
CA ALA A 311 23.52 -31.04 -9.59
C ALA A 311 22.01 -30.82 -9.37
N TYR A 312 21.22 -31.87 -9.14
CA TYR A 312 19.81 -31.73 -8.79
C TYR A 312 19.59 -31.04 -7.44
N PHE A 313 20.50 -31.27 -6.48
CA PHE A 313 20.42 -30.69 -5.14
C PHE A 313 20.68 -29.18 -5.15
N ASP A 314 21.62 -28.71 -5.96
CA ASP A 314 21.93 -27.27 -6.12
C ASP A 314 20.95 -26.55 -7.07
N GLY A 315 20.24 -27.31 -7.92
CA GLY A 315 19.28 -26.81 -8.90
C GLY A 315 17.83 -26.85 -8.42
N GLY A 316 17.05 -27.76 -9.02
CA GLY A 316 15.59 -27.83 -8.84
C GLY A 316 15.16 -28.09 -7.39
N ILE A 317 15.89 -28.93 -6.65
CA ILE A 317 15.59 -29.21 -5.24
C ILE A 317 15.75 -27.93 -4.38
N ALA A 318 16.88 -27.23 -4.51
CA ALA A 318 17.10 -25.97 -3.82
C ALA A 318 16.08 -24.89 -4.22
N GLN A 319 15.63 -24.89 -5.48
CA GLN A 319 14.59 -23.98 -5.95
C GLN A 319 13.24 -24.27 -5.27
N ALA A 320 12.83 -25.54 -5.19
CA ALA A 320 11.62 -25.94 -4.49
C ALA A 320 11.67 -25.59 -3.00
N GLN A 321 12.80 -25.78 -2.33
CA GLN A 321 12.98 -25.38 -0.93
C GLN A 321 12.78 -23.88 -0.72
N ARG A 322 13.35 -23.04 -1.60
CA ARG A 322 13.17 -21.58 -1.53
C ARG A 322 11.72 -21.16 -1.71
N GLU A 323 11.02 -21.78 -2.66
CA GLU A 323 9.60 -21.50 -2.89
C GLU A 323 8.76 -21.89 -1.67
N VAL A 324 8.97 -23.09 -1.13
CA VAL A 324 8.26 -23.58 0.07
C VAL A 324 8.46 -22.63 1.26
N ALA A 325 9.72 -22.29 1.57
CA ALA A 325 10.04 -21.36 2.65
C ALA A 325 9.39 -19.97 2.46
N THR A 326 9.32 -19.50 1.21
CA THR A 326 8.70 -18.22 0.87
C THR A 326 7.18 -18.26 1.08
N LEU A 327 6.51 -19.28 0.56
CA LEU A 327 5.05 -19.41 0.67
C LEU A 327 4.59 -19.63 2.11
N GLU A 328 5.36 -20.35 2.91
CA GLU A 328 5.07 -20.57 4.33
C GLU A 328 5.17 -19.28 5.14
N ALA A 329 6.21 -18.47 4.90
CA ALA A 329 6.36 -17.18 5.55
C ALA A 329 5.23 -16.19 5.18
N LEU A 330 4.60 -16.40 4.02
CA LEU A 330 3.53 -15.55 3.48
C LEU A 330 2.13 -16.11 3.73
N TYR A 331 2.00 -17.25 4.41
CA TYR A 331 0.71 -17.81 4.76
C TYR A 331 0.07 -16.96 5.89
N PRO A 332 -1.23 -16.57 5.81
CA PRO A 332 -1.87 -15.73 6.83
C PRO A 332 -1.82 -16.36 8.22
N LEU A 333 -1.32 -15.61 9.20
CA LEU A 333 -1.11 -16.09 10.57
C LEU A 333 -2.43 -16.58 11.18
N LYS A 334 -3.53 -15.89 10.86
CA LYS A 334 -4.87 -16.22 11.34
C LYS A 334 -5.35 -17.60 10.85
N VAL A 335 -4.86 -18.04 9.68
CA VAL A 335 -5.15 -19.35 9.10
C VAL A 335 -4.16 -20.41 9.61
N VAL A 336 -2.87 -20.07 9.71
CA VAL A 336 -1.83 -20.98 10.25
C VAL A 336 -2.05 -21.29 11.73
N ASN A 337 -2.58 -20.35 12.52
CA ASN A 337 -2.83 -20.57 13.95
C ASN A 337 -3.95 -21.59 14.22
N ALA A 338 -4.70 -22.01 13.20
CA ALA A 338 -5.53 -23.20 13.31
C ALA A 338 -4.65 -24.46 13.38
N ALA A 339 -4.74 -25.20 14.49
CA ALA A 339 -3.97 -26.41 14.75
C ALA A 339 -3.80 -27.39 13.54
N PRO A 340 -4.85 -27.70 12.75
CA PRO A 340 -4.69 -28.62 11.61
C PRO A 340 -3.83 -28.06 10.48
N MET A 341 -3.92 -26.75 10.18
CA MET A 341 -3.12 -26.13 9.12
C MET A 341 -1.65 -26.05 9.52
N LYS A 342 -1.37 -25.65 10.77
CA LYS A 342 -0.02 -25.64 11.32
C LYS A 342 0.67 -27.01 11.19
N ALA A 343 -0.04 -28.07 11.58
CA ALA A 343 0.49 -29.43 11.51
C ALA A 343 0.78 -29.87 10.06
N GLN A 344 -0.07 -29.50 9.10
CA GLN A 344 0.15 -29.81 7.69
C GLN A 344 1.40 -29.10 7.14
N LEU A 345 1.56 -27.81 7.39
CA LEU A 345 2.73 -27.05 6.94
C LEU A 345 4.02 -27.61 7.55
N THR A 346 4.06 -27.85 8.86
CA THR A 346 5.23 -28.48 9.52
C THR A 346 5.53 -29.88 8.95
N THR A 347 4.50 -30.65 8.59
CA THR A 347 4.68 -31.98 7.99
C THR A 347 5.35 -31.87 6.62
N ILE A 348 4.89 -30.96 5.76
CA ILE A 348 5.47 -30.74 4.43
C ILE A 348 6.96 -30.35 4.54
N GLN A 349 7.30 -29.42 5.44
CA GLN A 349 8.70 -29.03 5.69
C GLN A 349 9.57 -30.21 6.09
N ASN A 350 9.11 -30.98 7.08
CA ASN A 350 9.85 -32.12 7.59
C ASN A 350 10.02 -33.19 6.52
N ASN A 351 9.00 -33.45 5.71
CA ASN A 351 9.08 -34.43 4.63
C ASN A 351 10.11 -34.02 3.57
N ILE A 352 10.12 -32.76 3.15
CA ILE A 352 11.11 -32.21 2.21
C ILE A 352 12.53 -32.31 2.80
N ALA A 353 12.73 -31.85 4.04
CA ALA A 353 14.03 -31.86 4.69
C ALA A 353 14.58 -33.29 4.87
N ASN A 354 13.73 -34.21 5.34
CA ASN A 354 14.09 -35.60 5.54
C ASN A 354 14.40 -36.31 4.22
N SER A 355 13.63 -36.04 3.16
CA SER A 355 13.86 -36.60 1.83
C SER A 355 15.22 -36.17 1.27
N ILE A 356 15.53 -34.89 1.37
CA ILE A 356 16.82 -34.34 0.91
C ILE A 356 17.98 -34.94 1.70
N ALA A 357 17.87 -34.98 3.03
CA ALA A 357 18.91 -35.57 3.88
C ALA A 357 19.13 -37.06 3.57
N ALA A 358 18.05 -37.83 3.43
CA ALA A 358 18.13 -39.25 3.08
C ALA A 358 18.74 -39.47 1.68
N GLY A 359 18.35 -38.65 0.71
CA GLY A 359 18.88 -38.67 -0.65
C GLY A 359 20.38 -38.39 -0.73
N LEU A 360 20.85 -37.37 -0.01
CA LEU A 360 22.28 -37.05 0.05
C LEU A 360 23.09 -38.20 0.64
N VAL A 361 22.63 -38.80 1.73
CA VAL A 361 23.28 -39.97 2.34
C VAL A 361 23.30 -41.16 1.37
N ALA A 362 22.16 -41.46 0.73
CA ALA A 362 22.07 -42.55 -0.23
C ALA A 362 23.00 -42.34 -1.44
N LEU A 363 23.08 -41.12 -1.95
CA LEU A 363 23.97 -40.75 -3.04
C LEU A 363 25.44 -40.87 -2.63
N GLU A 364 25.80 -40.40 -1.43
CA GLU A 364 27.16 -40.57 -0.89
C GLU A 364 27.52 -42.05 -0.76
N ASP A 365 26.65 -42.87 -0.18
CA ASP A 365 26.88 -44.30 -0.02
C ASP A 365 27.04 -45.02 -1.37
N LEU A 366 26.26 -44.66 -2.39
CA LEU A 366 26.41 -45.18 -3.75
C LEU A 366 27.75 -44.78 -4.37
N ILE A 367 28.12 -43.50 -4.27
CA ILE A 367 29.39 -42.97 -4.77
C ILE A 367 30.57 -43.68 -4.09
N VAL A 368 30.50 -43.92 -2.77
CA VAL A 368 31.50 -44.65 -2.00
C VAL A 368 31.53 -46.14 -2.38
N ALA A 369 30.36 -46.74 -2.61
CA ALA A 369 30.23 -48.15 -2.98
C ALA A 369 30.72 -48.47 -4.39
N GLU A 370 30.76 -47.48 -5.28
CA GLU A 370 31.27 -47.62 -6.64
C GLU A 370 32.70 -47.10 -6.82
N ARG A 371 33.23 -46.42 -5.80
CA ARG A 371 34.60 -45.92 -5.86
C ARG A 371 35.58 -47.08 -5.85
N HIS A 372 36.55 -47.01 -6.74
CA HIS A 372 37.68 -47.92 -6.83
C HIS A 372 38.97 -47.10 -6.78
N MET A 373 40.08 -47.76 -6.42
CA MET A 373 41.39 -47.16 -6.58
C MET A 373 41.59 -46.81 -8.06
N PRO A 374 42.06 -45.59 -8.39
CA PRO A 374 42.44 -45.28 -9.77
C PRO A 374 43.53 -46.24 -10.25
N THR A 375 43.54 -46.51 -11.55
CA THR A 375 44.67 -47.16 -12.21
C THR A 375 45.75 -46.12 -12.47
N ASP A 376 47.01 -46.54 -12.55
CA ASP A 376 48.09 -45.62 -12.93
C ASP A 376 47.83 -45.06 -14.33
N ALA A 377 47.46 -43.78 -14.39
CA ALA A 377 47.19 -43.08 -15.63
C ALA A 377 48.42 -42.41 -16.24
N TYR A 378 49.55 -42.36 -15.52
CA TYR A 378 50.78 -41.69 -15.96
C TYR A 378 51.90 -42.69 -16.25
N ASP A 379 52.48 -42.62 -17.44
CA ASP A 379 53.51 -43.54 -17.94
C ASP A 379 54.94 -42.94 -17.98
N GLY A 380 55.12 -41.69 -17.54
CA GLY A 380 56.43 -41.06 -17.60
C GLY A 380 57.44 -41.64 -16.59
N GLU A 381 58.72 -41.51 -16.92
CA GLU A 381 59.83 -42.20 -16.26
C GLU A 381 59.99 -41.86 -14.77
N ASP A 382 59.45 -40.74 -14.32
CA ASP A 382 59.54 -40.25 -12.94
C ASP A 382 58.30 -40.57 -12.09
N ALA A 383 57.38 -41.40 -12.57
CA ALA A 383 56.21 -41.87 -11.84
C ALA A 383 56.55 -42.40 -10.43
N ASN A 384 57.65 -43.14 -10.30
CA ASN A 384 58.12 -43.66 -9.00
C ASN A 384 58.52 -42.54 -8.05
N THR A 385 59.19 -41.49 -8.55
CA THR A 385 59.60 -40.34 -7.75
C THR A 385 58.39 -39.56 -7.24
N LEU A 386 57.37 -39.39 -8.08
CA LEU A 386 56.11 -38.73 -7.69
C LEU A 386 55.36 -39.53 -6.61
N LYS A 387 55.28 -40.84 -6.76
CA LYS A 387 54.67 -41.73 -5.75
C LYS A 387 55.42 -41.69 -4.42
N GLN A 388 56.75 -41.68 -4.44
CA GLN A 388 57.56 -41.57 -3.21
C GLN A 388 57.32 -40.25 -2.48
N LYS A 389 57.17 -39.13 -3.21
CA LYS A 389 56.83 -37.83 -2.60
C LYS A 389 55.47 -37.85 -1.92
N ALA A 390 54.46 -38.42 -2.59
CA ALA A 390 53.13 -38.57 -2.03
C ALA A 390 53.12 -39.50 -0.80
N GLN A 391 53.84 -40.62 -0.88
CA GLN A 391 54.05 -41.55 0.23
C GLN A 391 54.68 -40.84 1.44
N ALA A 392 55.77 -40.10 1.23
CA ALA A 392 56.47 -39.39 2.30
C ALA A 392 55.55 -38.39 3.02
N LEU A 393 54.77 -37.59 2.28
CA LEU A 393 53.80 -36.67 2.88
C LEU A 393 52.77 -37.41 3.73
N VAL A 394 52.25 -38.52 3.22
CA VAL A 394 51.20 -39.28 3.90
C VAL A 394 51.75 -40.02 5.12
N GLU A 395 52.97 -40.57 5.06
CA GLU A 395 53.65 -41.17 6.21
C GLU A 395 53.96 -40.13 7.29
N GLU A 396 54.31 -38.90 6.91
CA GLU A 396 54.50 -37.79 7.85
C GLU A 396 53.18 -37.42 8.56
N GLN A 397 52.08 -37.31 7.81
CA GLN A 397 50.79 -36.91 8.36
C GLN A 397 50.07 -38.06 9.10
N PHE A 398 50.31 -39.31 8.72
CA PHE A 398 49.62 -40.49 9.24
C PHE A 398 50.61 -41.63 9.58
N PRO A 399 51.55 -41.42 10.53
CA PRO A 399 52.74 -42.26 10.77
C PRO A 399 52.48 -43.68 11.29
N SER A 400 51.23 -44.09 11.48
CA SER A 400 50.85 -45.40 12.02
C SER A 400 49.78 -46.11 11.18
N GLN A 401 49.48 -45.60 9.98
CA GLN A 401 48.53 -46.23 9.08
C GLN A 401 49.26 -46.91 7.92
N GLU A 402 48.85 -48.14 7.61
CA GLU A 402 49.40 -48.91 6.49
C GLU A 402 49.00 -48.29 5.15
N ILE A 403 49.98 -48.11 4.26
CA ILE A 403 49.71 -47.75 2.85
C ILE A 403 49.48 -49.03 2.07
N MET A 404 48.26 -49.20 1.57
CA MET A 404 47.81 -50.40 0.87
C MET A 404 48.03 -50.31 -0.64
N GLY A 405 48.18 -49.11 -1.20
CA GLY A 405 48.40 -48.91 -2.63
C GLY A 405 48.66 -47.45 -3.00
N LEU A 406 49.34 -47.25 -4.14
CA LEU A 406 49.59 -45.93 -4.73
C LEU A 406 49.31 -45.97 -6.22
N ALA A 407 48.56 -44.99 -6.72
CA ALA A 407 48.31 -44.83 -8.15
C ALA A 407 48.30 -43.35 -8.54
N ILE A 408 48.83 -43.03 -9.72
CA ILE A 408 48.77 -41.68 -10.27
C ILE A 408 47.40 -41.50 -10.95
N CYS A 409 46.62 -40.54 -10.45
CA CYS A 409 45.19 -40.38 -10.72
C CYS A 409 44.86 -39.58 -11.99
N CYS A 410 45.85 -38.96 -12.63
CA CYS A 410 45.65 -38.11 -13.80
C CYS A 410 46.87 -38.17 -14.74
N GLU A 411 46.63 -37.97 -16.03
CA GLU A 411 47.67 -37.61 -16.99
C GLU A 411 48.11 -36.14 -16.77
N TRP A 412 49.17 -35.71 -17.47
CA TRP A 412 49.66 -34.34 -17.38
C TRP A 412 48.60 -33.35 -17.89
N ASP A 413 48.09 -32.51 -16.99
CA ASP A 413 47.43 -31.27 -17.38
C ASP A 413 48.45 -30.13 -17.36
N THR A 414 48.79 -29.60 -18.53
CA THR A 414 49.47 -28.31 -18.65
C THR A 414 48.44 -27.20 -18.59
N GLU A 415 48.28 -26.58 -17.43
CA GLU A 415 47.50 -25.34 -17.30
C GLU A 415 48.43 -24.13 -17.35
N ASP A 416 48.19 -23.24 -18.31
CA ASP A 416 48.82 -21.93 -18.39
C ASP A 416 48.03 -20.95 -17.49
N TYR A 417 48.62 -20.51 -16.37
CA TYR A 417 48.03 -19.50 -15.49
C TYR A 417 48.89 -18.23 -15.43
N GLU A 418 48.23 -17.06 -15.38
CA GLU A 418 48.88 -15.75 -15.24
C GLU A 418 48.65 -15.20 -13.83
N GLU A 419 49.73 -15.00 -13.06
CA GLU A 419 49.67 -14.33 -11.76
C GLU A 419 50.38 -12.97 -11.82
N LEU A 420 49.85 -11.98 -11.09
CA LEU A 420 50.52 -10.69 -10.88
C LEU A 420 51.55 -10.85 -9.76
N VAL A 421 52.83 -10.81 -10.13
CA VAL A 421 53.92 -10.94 -9.17
C VAL A 421 54.66 -9.61 -9.05
N GLU A 422 54.87 -9.18 -7.80
CA GLU A 422 55.65 -7.98 -7.50
C GLU A 422 57.15 -8.30 -7.63
N ARG A 423 57.79 -7.78 -8.68
CA ARG A 423 59.19 -8.09 -8.99
C ARG A 423 60.17 -7.21 -8.23
N VAL A 424 59.76 -5.97 -8.00
CA VAL A 424 60.36 -4.99 -7.09
C VAL A 424 59.24 -4.19 -6.43
N PRO A 425 59.44 -3.58 -5.25
CA PRO A 425 58.38 -2.86 -4.56
C PRO A 425 57.71 -1.82 -5.47
N GLY A 426 56.41 -1.98 -5.70
CA GLY A 426 55.59 -1.12 -6.56
C GLY A 426 55.50 -1.53 -8.04
N GLU A 427 56.24 -2.55 -8.50
CA GLU A 427 56.20 -3.03 -9.88
C GLU A 427 55.63 -4.45 -9.97
N TRP A 428 54.39 -4.54 -10.47
CA TRP A 428 53.66 -5.78 -10.64
C TRP A 428 53.67 -6.22 -12.09
N VAL A 429 54.15 -7.43 -12.35
CA VAL A 429 54.26 -7.99 -13.71
C VAL A 429 53.37 -9.22 -13.78
N ARG A 430 52.56 -9.33 -14.84
CA ARG A 430 51.86 -10.59 -15.15
C ARG A 430 52.87 -11.59 -15.64
N GLN A 431 53.12 -12.60 -14.82
CA GLN A 431 54.03 -13.67 -15.14
C GLN A 431 53.22 -14.92 -15.46
N ARG A 432 53.52 -15.52 -16.62
CA ARG A 432 52.99 -16.83 -16.99
C ARG A 432 53.75 -17.89 -16.23
N PHE A 433 53.01 -18.76 -15.56
CA PHE A 433 53.54 -19.92 -14.88
C PHE A 433 53.13 -21.16 -15.64
N HIS A 434 54.12 -22.01 -15.93
CA HIS A 434 53.89 -23.37 -16.32
C HIS A 434 54.02 -24.22 -15.06
N PHE A 435 52.94 -24.88 -14.67
CA PHE A 435 52.96 -25.86 -13.61
C PHE A 435 52.87 -27.26 -14.19
N ARG A 436 53.47 -28.19 -13.47
CA ARG A 436 53.11 -29.60 -13.55
C ARG A 436 52.29 -29.92 -12.31
N ASP A 437 51.02 -30.27 -12.48
CA ASP A 437 50.15 -30.77 -11.39
C ASP A 437 49.89 -32.27 -11.61
N ILE A 438 50.39 -33.10 -10.70
CA ILE A 438 50.12 -34.54 -10.69
C ILE A 438 49.41 -34.90 -9.40
N GLN A 439 48.31 -35.62 -9.51
CA GLN A 439 47.58 -36.15 -8.36
C GLN A 439 47.94 -37.62 -8.16
N VAL A 440 48.41 -37.97 -6.97
CA VAL A 440 48.69 -39.35 -6.55
C VAL A 440 47.67 -39.76 -5.50
N GLY A 441 46.93 -40.82 -5.77
CA GLY A 441 46.05 -41.47 -4.80
C GLY A 441 46.86 -42.41 -3.93
N VAL A 442 46.76 -42.24 -2.61
CA VAL A 442 47.37 -43.11 -1.60
C VAL A 442 46.26 -43.81 -0.83
N LEU A 443 46.17 -45.13 -0.96
CA LEU A 443 45.11 -45.95 -0.39
C LEU A 443 45.49 -46.44 1.00
N MET A 444 44.59 -46.22 1.97
CA MET A 444 44.85 -46.52 3.38
C MET A 444 43.60 -47.05 4.08
N PRO A 445 43.73 -47.82 5.18
CA PRO A 445 42.59 -48.24 5.96
C PRO A 445 42.00 -47.06 6.74
N LEU A 446 40.68 -46.90 6.67
CA LEU A 446 39.94 -45.95 7.51
C LEU A 446 39.37 -46.66 8.74
N ASN A 447 38.75 -47.82 8.56
CA ASN A 447 38.26 -48.70 9.62
C ASN A 447 38.13 -50.15 9.11
N SER A 448 37.46 -51.03 9.87
CA SER A 448 37.29 -52.44 9.50
C SER A 448 36.55 -52.66 8.17
N GLU A 449 35.68 -51.74 7.76
CA GLU A 449 34.79 -51.87 6.59
C GLU A 449 35.12 -50.90 5.45
N ARG A 450 35.82 -49.78 5.73
CA ARG A 450 36.11 -48.70 4.79
C ARG A 450 37.61 -48.44 4.63
N LEU A 451 37.99 -48.10 3.41
CA LEU A 451 39.29 -47.55 3.01
C LEU A 451 39.14 -46.07 2.68
N VAL A 452 40.25 -45.36 2.59
CA VAL A 452 40.32 -43.97 2.14
C VAL A 452 41.41 -43.81 1.08
N ILE A 453 41.06 -43.16 -0.02
CA ILE A 453 42.04 -42.68 -1.02
C ILE A 453 42.37 -41.24 -0.65
N ARG A 454 43.60 -41.01 -0.19
CA ARG A 454 44.14 -39.68 0.06
C ARG A 454 44.78 -39.17 -1.22
N VAL A 455 44.21 -38.13 -1.80
CA VAL A 455 44.72 -37.54 -3.05
C VAL A 455 45.75 -36.49 -2.71
N VAL A 456 47.01 -36.74 -3.05
CA VAL A 456 48.13 -35.84 -2.87
C VAL A 456 48.45 -35.16 -4.19
N GLY A 457 48.49 -33.83 -4.20
CA GLY A 457 48.98 -33.04 -5.34
C GLY A 457 50.49 -32.86 -5.24
N VAL A 458 51.20 -33.15 -6.33
CA VAL A 458 52.61 -32.82 -6.53
C VAL A 458 52.67 -31.77 -7.63
N ARG A 459 52.93 -30.53 -7.21
CA ARG A 459 52.91 -29.34 -8.05
C ARG A 459 54.31 -28.78 -8.21
N GLN A 460 54.86 -28.84 -9.43
CA GLN A 460 56.16 -28.24 -9.74
C GLN A 460 55.97 -26.96 -10.53
N ASN A 461 56.51 -25.85 -10.04
CA ASN A 461 56.58 -24.59 -10.76
C ASN A 461 57.92 -24.50 -11.50
N PHE A 462 57.89 -24.56 -12.82
CA PHE A 462 59.12 -24.55 -13.64
C PHE A 462 59.83 -23.19 -13.69
N VAL A 463 59.18 -22.12 -13.26
CA VAL A 463 59.72 -20.75 -13.28
C VAL A 463 60.43 -20.42 -11.98
N THR A 464 59.88 -20.87 -10.85
CA THR A 464 60.47 -20.62 -9.52
C THR A 464 61.31 -21.78 -9.01
N ASP A 465 61.36 -22.89 -9.76
CA ASP A 465 61.97 -24.17 -9.35
C ASP A 465 61.45 -24.67 -7.99
N ARG A 466 60.23 -24.25 -7.63
CA ARG A 466 59.58 -24.61 -6.37
C ARG A 466 58.62 -25.76 -6.60
N GLU A 467 58.73 -26.76 -5.74
CA GLU A 467 57.79 -27.86 -5.66
C GLU A 467 56.91 -27.75 -4.41
N ILE A 468 55.63 -28.07 -4.56
CA ILE A 468 54.63 -28.13 -3.50
C ILE A 468 54.04 -29.53 -3.51
N VAL A 469 54.09 -30.20 -2.37
CA VAL A 469 53.48 -31.52 -2.16
C VAL A 469 52.45 -31.37 -1.06
N GLU A 470 51.17 -31.56 -1.37
CA GLU A 470 50.08 -31.27 -0.43
C GLU A 470 48.91 -32.26 -0.54
N LEU A 471 48.21 -32.47 0.57
CA LEU A 471 46.99 -33.28 0.60
C LEU A 471 45.83 -32.44 0.06
N LEU A 472 45.22 -32.86 -1.05
CA LEU A 472 44.14 -32.12 -1.71
C LEU A 472 42.76 -32.51 -1.20
N ARG A 473 42.50 -33.82 -1.07
CA ARG A 473 41.20 -34.35 -0.65
C ARG A 473 41.30 -35.80 -0.17
N GLU A 474 40.32 -36.21 0.64
CA GLU A 474 40.13 -37.60 1.05
C GLU A 474 38.85 -38.16 0.42
N LEU A 475 38.94 -39.36 -0.14
CA LEU A 475 37.83 -40.02 -0.81
C LEU A 475 37.58 -41.40 -0.16
N PRO A 476 36.50 -41.57 0.63
CA PRO A 476 36.17 -42.85 1.22
C PRO A 476 35.76 -43.88 0.16
N MET A 477 36.07 -45.14 0.43
CA MET A 477 35.85 -46.30 -0.43
C MET A 477 35.49 -47.53 0.41
N LEU A 478 34.68 -48.46 -0.11
CA LEU A 478 34.44 -49.73 0.57
C LEU A 478 35.64 -50.68 0.43
N ARG A 479 36.00 -51.39 1.49
CA ARG A 479 37.13 -52.33 1.47
C ARG A 479 36.98 -53.46 0.45
N LYS A 480 35.75 -53.83 0.09
CA LYS A 480 35.45 -54.84 -0.94
C LYS A 480 35.79 -54.40 -2.38
N ASN A 481 36.07 -53.10 -2.59
CA ASN A 481 36.41 -52.52 -3.89
C ASN A 481 37.93 -52.37 -4.11
N LEU A 482 38.73 -52.86 -3.15
CA LEU A 482 40.14 -53.15 -3.37
C LEU A 482 40.27 -54.22 -4.47
#